data_AF-A0A929ZTK2-F1
#
_entry.id   AF-A0A929ZTK2-F1
#
_cell.length_a   1.000
_cell.length_b   1.000
_cell.length_c   1.000
_cell.angle_alpha   90.00
_cell.angle_beta   90.00
_cell.angle_gamma   90.00
#
_symmetry.space_group_name_H-M   'P 1'
#
loop_
_entity.id
_entity.type
_entity.pdbx_description
1 polymer ?
#
loop_
_entity_poly.entity_id
_entity_poly.type
_entity_poly.pdbx_seq_one_letter_code
_entity_poly.pdbx_strand_id
1 'polypeptide(L)'
;MKKGLIIKSTGSWYQVQEIATNTIYEARIRGKFKLQKTRLTNPLAVGDFVEFELESSDVAWITKIEPRKNYLIRKSVNLSKEAHIIASNIDTACFIFTLKFPETSLGFLDRFLVCCEAYN
;
A
#
# COMPACT_ATOMS: atom_id res chain seq x y z
N MET A 1 -2.42 -14.36 16.68
CA MET A 1 -2.47 -13.33 15.62
C MET A 1 -2.42 -14.01 14.27
N LYS A 2 -3.31 -13.62 13.36
CA LYS A 2 -3.36 -14.13 11.99
C LYS A 2 -2.47 -13.27 11.09
N LYS A 3 -1.94 -13.86 10.02
CA LYS A 3 -1.18 -13.13 8.99
C LYS A 3 -2.04 -12.94 7.75
N GLY A 4 -1.93 -11.77 7.15
CA GLY A 4 -2.70 -11.45 5.96
C GLY A 4 -2.00 -10.46 5.03
N LEU A 5 -2.53 -10.38 3.81
CA LEU A 5 -2.12 -9.46 2.77
C LEU A 5 -3.21 -8.40 2.58
N ILE A 6 -2.81 -7.13 2.54
CA ILE A 6 -3.72 -6.04 2.20
C ILE A 6 -3.99 -6.05 0.69
N ILE A 7 -5.23 -6.36 0.32
CA ILE A 7 -5.64 -6.42 -1.09
C ILE A 7 -6.44 -5.19 -1.53
N LYS A 8 -6.99 -4.43 -0.57
CA LYS A 8 -7.75 -3.21 -0.84
C LYS A 8 -7.55 -2.18 0.28
N SER A 9 -7.50 -0.91 -0.10
CA SER A 9 -7.45 0.24 0.81
C SER A 9 -8.48 1.28 0.36
N THR A 10 -9.39 1.69 1.25
CA THR A 10 -10.43 2.68 0.98
C THR A 10 -10.63 3.56 2.21
N GLY A 11 -9.96 4.70 2.25
CA GLY A 11 -10.01 5.61 3.39
C GLY A 11 -9.44 4.96 4.66
N SER A 12 -10.29 4.71 5.66
CA SER A 12 -9.89 4.04 6.92
C SER A 12 -10.17 2.54 6.96
N TRP A 13 -10.67 1.99 5.85
CA TRP A 13 -11.05 0.58 5.70
C TRP A 13 -10.07 -0.16 4.79
N TYR A 14 -9.81 -1.41 5.12
CA TYR A 14 -8.91 -2.29 4.40
C TYR A 14 -9.55 -3.65 4.21
N GLN A 15 -9.21 -4.34 3.14
CA GLN A 15 -9.49 -5.77 3.02
C GLN A 15 -8.20 -6.54 3.21
N VAL A 16 -8.21 -7.44 4.18
CA VAL A 16 -7.09 -8.33 4.50
C VAL A 16 -7.46 -9.73 4.04
N GLN A 17 -6.65 -10.29 3.14
CA GLN A 17 -6.72 -11.70 2.77
C GLN A 17 -5.83 -12.52 3.70
N GLU A 18 -6.40 -13.43 4.48
CA GLU A 18 -5.62 -14.34 5.34
C GLU A 18 -4.79 -15.32 4.50
N ILE A 19 -3.49 -15.45 4.80
CA ILE A 19 -2.55 -16.26 4.01
C ILE A 19 -2.91 -17.75 4.04
N ALA A 20 -3.33 -18.26 5.20
CA ALA A 20 -3.58 -19.69 5.38
C ALA A 20 -4.90 -20.17 4.76
N THR A 21 -5.92 -19.30 4.72
CA THR A 21 -7.29 -19.68 4.35
C THR A 21 -7.77 -18.99 3.08
N ASN A 22 -7.05 -17.98 2.58
CA ASN A 22 -7.48 -17.05 1.55
C ASN A 22 -8.80 -16.32 1.85
N THR A 23 -9.27 -16.36 3.11
CA THR A 23 -10.49 -15.67 3.54
C THR A 23 -10.25 -14.17 3.60
N ILE A 24 -11.20 -13.39 3.11
CA ILE A 24 -11.12 -11.93 3.09
C ILE A 24 -11.90 -11.36 4.27
N TYR A 25 -11.26 -10.46 5.01
CA TYR A 25 -11.84 -9.77 6.15
C TYR A 25 -11.82 -8.26 5.93
N GLU A 26 -12.92 -7.60 6.31
CA GLU A 26 -12.93 -6.15 6.46
C GLU A 26 -12.13 -5.77 7.70
N ALA A 27 -11.24 -4.80 7.56
CA ALA A 27 -10.23 -4.51 8.58
C ALA A 27 -10.03 -3.02 8.81
N ARG A 28 -9.62 -2.69 10.03
CA ARG A 28 -9.25 -1.32 10.44
C ARG A 28 -7.95 -1.34 11.24
N ILE A 29 -7.30 -0.18 11.26
CA ILE A 29 -6.05 0.01 11.99
C ILE A 29 -6.37 0.31 13.45
N ARG A 30 -5.75 -0.42 14.39
CA ARG A 30 -5.85 -0.11 15.81
C ARG A 30 -5.16 1.23 16.08
N GLY A 31 -5.78 2.13 16.86
CA GLY A 31 -5.37 3.53 17.03
C GLY A 31 -3.91 3.81 17.46
N LYS A 32 -3.16 2.79 17.89
CA LYS A 32 -1.73 2.87 18.22
C LYS A 32 -0.80 3.21 17.04
N PHE A 33 -1.20 2.93 15.79
CA PHE A 33 -0.36 3.28 14.63
C PHE A 33 -0.29 4.78 14.33
N LYS A 34 -1.27 5.57 14.79
CA LYS A 34 -1.27 7.03 14.62
C LYS A 34 -0.19 7.75 15.46
N LEU A 35 0.41 7.06 16.44
CA LEU A 35 1.42 7.62 17.35
C LEU A 35 2.86 7.50 16.81
N GLN A 36 3.08 6.73 15.74
CA GLN A 36 4.36 6.76 15.04
C GLN A 36 4.39 8.04 14.20
N LYS A 37 5.30 8.97 14.55
CA LYS A 37 5.54 10.25 13.86
C LYS A 37 6.14 10.03 12.46
N THR A 38 5.41 9.37 11.57
CA THR A 38 5.80 9.20 10.18
C THR A 38 5.10 10.30 9.37
N ARG A 39 5.82 10.97 8.46
CA ARG A 39 5.26 11.99 7.54
C ARG A 39 4.35 11.38 6.45
N LEU A 40 3.70 10.26 6.76
CA LEU A 40 2.86 9.49 5.85
C LEU A 40 1.40 9.71 6.26
N THR A 41 0.56 10.13 5.32
CA THR A 41 -0.88 10.35 5.54
C THR A 41 -1.65 9.05 5.74
N ASN A 42 -1.15 7.95 5.17
CA ASN A 42 -1.65 6.61 5.40
C ASN A 42 -0.46 5.66 5.66
N PRO A 43 -0.39 5.01 6.83
CA PRO A 43 0.70 4.09 7.12
C PRO A 43 0.60 2.75 6.36
N LEU A 44 -0.57 2.42 5.81
CA LEU A 44 -0.87 1.15 5.14
C LEU A 44 -1.11 1.32 3.65
N ALA A 45 -0.56 0.40 2.87
CA ALA A 45 -0.70 0.33 1.42
C ALA A 45 -1.17 -1.06 0.98
N VAL A 46 -1.73 -1.14 -0.23
CA VAL A 46 -2.02 -2.43 -0.87
C VAL A 46 -0.69 -3.15 -1.12
N GLY A 47 -0.67 -4.45 -0.83
CA GLY A 47 0.55 -5.27 -0.88
C GLY A 47 1.26 -5.42 0.47
N ASP A 48 0.86 -4.67 1.52
CA ASP A 48 1.45 -4.85 2.84
C ASP A 48 1.07 -6.21 3.44
N PHE A 49 2.07 -6.90 3.99
CA PHE A 49 1.85 -8.03 4.88
C PHE A 49 1.60 -7.50 6.30
N VAL A 50 0.57 -8.04 6.96
CA VAL A 50 0.11 -7.57 8.27
C VAL A 50 -0.18 -8.72 9.22
N GLU A 51 -0.04 -8.43 10.51
CA GLU A 51 -0.65 -9.23 11.56
C GLU A 51 -1.99 -8.58 11.97
N PHE A 52 -3.01 -9.41 12.14
CA PHE A 52 -4.35 -8.96 12.53
C PHE A 52 -5.04 -9.92 13.48
N GLU A 53 -6.06 -9.42 14.16
CA GLU A 53 -6.92 -10.15 15.09
C GLU A 53 -8.38 -9.95 14.72
N LEU A 54 -9.18 -11.01 14.78
CA LEU A 54 -10.63 -10.94 14.61
C LEU A 54 -11.27 -10.71 15.98
N GLU A 55 -12.04 -9.63 16.11
CA GLU A 55 -12.96 -9.47 17.23
C GLU A 55 -14.33 -10.06 16.90
N SER A 56 -15.19 -10.19 17.90
CA SER A 56 -16.57 -10.70 17.79
C SER A 56 -17.49 -9.91 16.85
N SER A 57 -17.00 -8.85 16.22
CA SER A 57 -17.75 -7.90 15.39
C SER A 57 -17.54 -8.08 13.88
N ASP A 58 -17.03 -9.24 13.42
CA ASP A 58 -16.66 -9.55 12.02
C ASP A 58 -15.64 -8.58 11.38
N VAL A 59 -15.12 -7.62 12.14
CA VAL A 59 -14.08 -6.68 11.72
C VAL A 59 -12.73 -7.12 12.28
N ALA A 60 -11.74 -7.21 11.41
CA ALA A 60 -10.36 -7.47 11.77
C ALA A 60 -9.65 -6.18 12.22
N TRP A 61 -8.85 -6.28 13.27
CA TRP A 61 -7.96 -5.21 13.71
C TRP A 61 -6.54 -5.50 13.29
N ILE A 62 -5.97 -4.61 12.47
CA ILE A 62 -4.57 -4.67 12.08
C ILE A 62 -3.73 -4.21 13.28
N THR A 63 -2.82 -5.07 13.72
CA THR A 63 -1.99 -4.88 14.91
C THR A 63 -0.52 -4.60 14.57
N LYS A 64 -0.03 -5.10 13.43
CA LYS A 64 1.35 -4.91 12.97
C LYS A 64 1.43 -4.88 11.44
N ILE A 65 2.31 -4.03 10.91
CA ILE A 65 2.72 -4.04 9.49
C ILE A 65 4.09 -4.72 9.46
N GLU A 66 4.25 -5.75 8.63
CA GLU A 66 5.54 -6.41 8.45
C GLU A 66 6.50 -5.53 7.62
N PRO A 67 7.83 -5.71 7.74
CA PRO A 67 8.80 -4.99 6.92
C PRO A 67 8.51 -5.17 5.43
N ARG A 68 8.52 -4.06 4.69
CA ARG A 68 8.34 -4.07 3.23
C ARG A 68 9.66 -4.46 2.57
N LYS A 69 9.61 -5.32 1.54
CA LYS A 69 10.77 -5.53 0.65
C LYS A 69 11.03 -4.29 -0.19
N ASN A 70 9.97 -3.75 -0.79
CA ASN A 70 9.99 -2.56 -1.63
C ASN A 70 8.67 -1.80 -1.54
N TYR A 71 8.63 -0.58 -2.06
CA TYR A 71 7.41 0.22 -2.12
C TYR A 71 7.41 1.32 -3.18
N LEU A 72 6.23 1.64 -3.70
CA LEU A 72 6.00 2.78 -4.59
C LEU A 72 5.48 3.96 -3.79
N ILE A 73 6.17 5.11 -3.87
CA ILE A 73 5.81 6.32 -3.13
C ILE A 73 5.49 7.47 -4.08
N ARG A 74 4.46 8.25 -3.74
CA ARG A 74 4.13 9.51 -4.41
C ARG A 74 4.13 10.65 -3.41
N LYS A 75 4.81 11.74 -3.77
CA LYS A 75 4.76 12.99 -3.02
C LYS A 75 3.66 13.89 -3.59
N SER A 76 2.89 14.54 -2.72
CA SER A 76 1.97 15.60 -3.16
C SER A 76 2.76 16.77 -3.74
N VAL A 77 2.28 17.31 -4.86
CA VAL A 77 2.85 18.51 -5.50
C VAL A 77 2.52 19.79 -4.72
N ASN A 78 1.49 19.76 -3.85
CA ASN A 78 1.03 20.90 -3.04
C ASN A 78 1.76 21.00 -1.67
N LEU A 79 1.49 22.09 -0.92
CA LEU A 79 2.22 22.53 0.27
C LEU A 79 2.39 21.50 1.42
N SER A 80 1.63 20.39 1.48
CA SER A 80 1.70 19.50 2.64
C SER A 80 3.00 18.70 2.73
N LYS A 81 3.80 18.60 1.63
CA LYS A 81 5.02 17.76 1.55
C LYS A 81 4.82 16.30 1.99
N GLU A 82 3.57 15.86 2.13
CA GLU A 82 3.24 14.52 2.59
C GLU A 82 3.49 13.53 1.46
N ALA A 83 4.10 12.41 1.85
CA ALA A 83 4.35 11.30 0.96
C ALA A 83 3.32 10.21 1.25
N HIS A 84 2.88 9.52 0.21
CA HIS A 84 1.93 8.43 0.30
C HIS A 84 2.52 7.20 -0.38
N ILE A 85 2.56 6.09 0.34
CA ILE A 85 2.91 4.79 -0.23
C ILE A 85 1.67 4.28 -0.97
N ILE A 86 1.78 4.09 -2.27
CA ILE A 86 0.68 3.65 -3.14
C ILE A 86 0.51 2.13 -3.05
N ALA A 87 1.63 1.42 -3.09
CA ALA A 87 1.67 -0.03 -3.06
C ALA A 87 3.04 -0.51 -2.52
N SER A 88 3.10 -1.73 -2.02
CA SER A 88 4.30 -2.34 -1.47
C SER A 88 4.44 -3.81 -1.85
N ASN A 89 5.63 -4.37 -1.65
CA ASN A 89 5.93 -5.78 -1.90
C ASN A 89 5.60 -6.26 -3.32
N ILE A 90 5.89 -5.43 -4.31
CA ILE A 90 5.59 -5.67 -5.72
C ILE A 90 6.74 -6.46 -6.36
N ASP A 91 6.41 -7.48 -7.13
CA ASP A 91 7.41 -8.27 -7.89
C ASP A 91 7.54 -7.83 -9.36
N THR A 92 6.48 -7.23 -9.92
CA THR A 92 6.45 -6.88 -11.34
C THR A 92 5.67 -5.60 -11.55
N ALA A 93 6.24 -4.69 -12.33
CA ALA A 93 5.59 -3.45 -12.76
C ALA A 93 5.32 -3.52 -14.26
N CYS A 94 4.05 -3.39 -14.65
CA CYS A 94 3.64 -3.36 -16.05
C CYS A 94 3.33 -1.92 -16.46
N PHE A 95 4.05 -1.40 -17.45
CA PHE A 95 3.82 -0.07 -18.00
C PHE A 95 2.99 -0.14 -19.28
N ILE A 96 1.76 0.38 -19.21
CA ILE A 96 0.87 0.48 -20.37
C ILE A 96 0.99 1.88 -20.95
N PHE A 97 1.38 1.97 -22.22
CA PHE A 97 1.57 3.24 -22.92
C PHE A 97 1.00 3.19 -24.33
N THR A 98 0.79 4.37 -24.89
CA THR A 98 0.23 4.57 -26.22
C THR A 98 1.28 5.14 -27.16
N LEU A 99 1.40 4.55 -28.35
CA LEU A 99 2.25 5.06 -29.42
C LEU A 99 1.68 6.34 -30.03
N LYS A 100 0.35 6.46 -30.08
CA LYS A 100 -0.37 7.60 -30.67
C LYS A 100 -1.75 7.75 -30.02
N PHE A 101 -2.27 8.98 -30.02
CA PHE A 101 -3.61 9.36 -29.54
C PHE A 101 -3.97 8.92 -28.11
N PRO A 102 -3.33 9.48 -27.06
CA PRO A 102 -2.21 10.42 -27.07
C PRO A 102 -0.87 9.71 -27.23
N GLU A 103 0.20 10.43 -27.59
CA GLU A 103 1.55 9.86 -27.52
C GLU A 103 2.05 9.89 -26.06
N THR A 104 2.63 8.79 -25.59
CA THR A 104 3.30 8.73 -24.30
C THR A 104 4.75 9.18 -24.44
N SER A 105 5.17 10.18 -23.67
CA SER A 105 6.55 10.69 -23.75
C SER A 105 7.55 9.72 -23.13
N LEU A 106 8.74 9.61 -23.74
CA LEU A 106 9.84 8.80 -23.20
C LEU A 106 10.27 9.25 -21.80
N GLY A 107 10.27 10.56 -21.53
CA GLY A 107 10.56 11.07 -20.19
C GLY A 107 9.55 10.65 -19.12
N PHE A 108 8.32 10.28 -19.51
CA PHE A 108 7.37 9.67 -18.57
C PHE A 108 7.72 8.21 -18.27
N LEU A 109 8.14 7.45 -19.28
CA LEU A 109 8.68 6.08 -19.11
C LEU A 109 9.91 6.09 -18.19
N ASP A 110 10.87 7.00 -18.41
CA ASP A 110 12.07 7.10 -17.58
C ASP A 110 11.71 7.34 -16.10
N ARG A 111 10.78 8.26 -15.83
CA ARG A 111 10.31 8.52 -14.46
C ARG A 111 9.62 7.31 -13.84
N PHE A 112 8.84 6.57 -14.63
CA PHE A 112 8.22 5.33 -14.16
C PHE A 112 9.27 4.31 -13.74
N LEU A 113 10.27 4.05 -14.60
CA LEU A 113 11.35 3.11 -14.32
C LEU A 113 12.17 3.51 -13.09
N VAL A 114 12.53 4.80 -12.98
CA VAL A 114 13.23 5.32 -11.79
C VAL A 114 12.39 5.13 -10.52
N CYS A 115 11.08 5.37 -10.58
CA CYS A 115 10.20 5.15 -9.42
C CYS A 115 10.14 3.67 -8.99
N CYS A 116 10.23 2.73 -9.92
CA CYS A 116 10.25 1.29 -9.61
C CYS A 116 11.54 0.87 -8.89
N GLU A 117 12.68 1.48 -9.20
CA GLU A 117 13.97 1.11 -8.61
C GLU A 117 14.39 1.98 -7.41
N ALA A 118 13.77 3.14 -7.21
CA ALA A 118 14.19 4.09 -6.16
C ALA A 118 14.07 3.54 -4.73
N TYR A 119 13.16 2.58 -4.50
CA TYR A 119 12.85 2.01 -3.18
C TYR A 119 12.58 0.50 -3.29
N ASN A 120 13.50 -0.20 -3.93
CA ASN A 120 13.51 -1.65 -4.11
C ASN A 120 14.26 -2.39 -2.99
#